data_AF-A0A4Y3PQG8-F1
#
_entry.id   AF-A0A4Y3PQG8-F1
#
_cell.length_a   1.000
_cell.length_b   1.000
_cell.length_c   1.000
_cell.angle_alpha   90.00
_cell.angle_beta   90.00
_cell.angle_gamma   90.00
#
_symmetry.space_group_name_H-M   'P 1'
#
loop_
_entity.id
_entity.type
_entity.pdbx_description
1 polymer ?
#
loop_
_entity_poly.entity_id
_entity_poly.type
_entity_poly.pdbx_seq_one_letter_code
_entity_poly.pdbx_strand_id
1 'polypeptide(L)'
;MDFLLRFLLVDLPEAFLLLTISLAFFNLSVFEKKKQAILFSLLFAVTGELLALLEVPYQPKVILMFLTATLLFLTIYRFNTLKAVFMGTVDLGVMILTESIILAIFNSQQYFLEEILSTTMLTVFARIFYLGMFLTIAVVLRVNKFDIHQLFRQNRLNRYLLLLILLGSIEFLLILFMNTSFFLRENNSSLFAIYTPQFQMFIQLAILALFIVIVVLFRIYLNLTINRVEEETGTPYLNSIHDLFTAVRSMKHDSLNHYTAINGFLKKDLHSYAKEYVEQLLKETVLIERSADSSVQVLEQIKNPAVASLLQSKMVVCLVERISLTLEIKEITQFSQYKTYDLVKILGNLLDNAIRATSYELEENRYILFEWGQTEDEHYLYIENSGPTIPENQLQEIFQVGYTTKKNGEGGLGLAIVKNVAERYNGKIKVSSVDGITSFRITFANR
;
A
#
# COMPACT_ATOMS: atom_id res chain seq x y z
N MET A 1 0.93 53.42 -13.12
CA MET A 1 0.48 52.47 -14.16
C MET A 1 -1.03 52.47 -14.08
N ASP A 2 -1.74 52.69 -15.19
CA ASP A 2 -3.21 52.63 -15.19
C ASP A 2 -3.68 51.30 -14.61
N PHE A 3 -4.68 51.33 -13.73
CA PHE A 3 -5.27 50.15 -13.07
C PHE A 3 -5.46 48.99 -14.05
N LEU A 4 -6.01 49.29 -15.23
CA LEU A 4 -6.31 48.34 -16.28
C LEU A 4 -5.05 47.65 -16.83
N LEU A 5 -3.96 48.40 -16.97
CA LEU A 5 -2.71 47.92 -17.52
C LEU A 5 -1.97 47.03 -16.51
N ARG A 6 -2.03 47.37 -15.21
CA ARG A 6 -1.50 46.52 -14.14
C ARG A 6 -2.26 45.20 -14.06
N PHE A 7 -3.58 45.26 -14.03
CA PHE A 7 -4.44 44.10 -13.92
C PHE A 7 -4.21 43.10 -15.07
N LEU A 8 -4.14 43.62 -16.31
CA LEU A 8 -3.97 42.78 -17.50
C LEU A 8 -2.55 42.22 -17.66
N LEU A 9 -1.51 42.96 -17.26
CA LEU A 9 -0.12 42.57 -17.49
C LEU A 9 0.53 41.85 -16.31
N VAL A 10 -0.04 41.94 -15.12
CA VAL A 10 0.56 41.39 -13.89
C VAL A 10 -0.40 40.44 -13.20
N ASP A 11 -1.52 40.96 -12.69
CA ASP A 11 -2.39 40.20 -11.77
C ASP A 11 -3.08 39.02 -12.48
N LEU A 12 -3.50 39.20 -13.74
CA LEU A 12 -4.13 38.13 -14.52
C LEU A 12 -3.14 37.05 -15.00
N PRO A 13 -1.95 37.38 -15.56
CA PRO A 13 -0.90 36.39 -15.82
C PRO A 13 -0.45 35.64 -14.57
N GLU A 14 -0.33 36.34 -13.43
CA GLU A 14 0.00 35.74 -12.14
C GLU A 14 -1.01 34.65 -11.76
N ALA A 15 -2.31 35.00 -11.74
CA ALA A 15 -3.39 34.08 -11.42
C ALA A 15 -3.44 32.88 -12.38
N PHE A 16 -3.09 33.08 -13.65
CA PHE A 16 -3.03 32.01 -14.65
C PHE A 16 -1.83 31.07 -14.43
N LEU A 17 -0.66 31.62 -14.11
CA LEU A 17 0.54 30.81 -13.86
C LEU A 17 0.40 30.00 -12.56
N LEU A 18 -0.14 30.57 -11.49
CA LEU A 18 -0.42 29.85 -10.24
C LEU A 18 -1.36 28.65 -10.48
N LEU A 19 -2.48 28.88 -11.16
CA LEU A 19 -3.39 27.81 -11.59
C LEU A 19 -2.65 26.72 -12.39
N THR A 20 -1.76 27.14 -13.29
CA THR A 20 -0.97 26.21 -14.12
C THR A 20 -0.06 25.32 -13.27
N ILE A 21 0.61 25.90 -12.29
CA ILE A 21 1.49 25.19 -11.35
C ILE A 21 0.66 24.17 -10.54
N SER A 22 -0.44 24.61 -9.94
CA SER A 22 -1.32 23.77 -9.14
C SER A 22 -1.93 22.59 -9.91
N LEU A 23 -2.33 22.80 -11.16
CA LEU A 23 -2.82 21.73 -12.04
C LEU A 23 -1.69 20.78 -12.46
N ALA A 24 -0.47 21.30 -12.68
CA ALA A 24 0.68 20.50 -13.08
C ALA A 24 1.05 19.44 -12.03
N PHE A 25 0.85 19.70 -10.72
CA PHE A 25 1.07 18.70 -9.67
C PHE A 25 0.23 17.42 -9.84
N PHE A 26 -0.92 17.50 -10.51
CA PHE A 26 -1.80 16.36 -10.78
C PHE A 26 -1.77 15.95 -12.25
N ASN A 27 -0.74 16.36 -12.99
CA ASN A 27 -0.58 16.15 -14.42
C ASN A 27 -1.77 16.65 -15.26
N LEU A 28 -2.54 17.61 -14.74
CA LEU A 28 -3.67 18.21 -15.45
C LEU A 28 -3.21 19.38 -16.30
N SER A 29 -3.83 19.57 -17.47
CA SER A 29 -3.56 20.73 -18.31
C SER A 29 -4.60 21.82 -18.12
N VAL A 30 -4.14 23.07 -18.04
CA VAL A 30 -5.00 24.26 -18.10
C VAL A 30 -5.71 24.34 -19.46
N PHE A 31 -5.10 23.81 -20.52
CA PHE A 31 -5.64 23.82 -21.88
C PHE A 31 -6.78 22.81 -22.11
N GLU A 32 -6.95 21.82 -21.24
CA GLU A 32 -8.08 20.88 -21.31
C GLU A 32 -9.40 21.59 -20.97
N LYS A 33 -9.38 22.57 -20.07
CA LYS A 33 -10.57 23.28 -19.60
C LYS A 33 -10.41 24.80 -19.65
N LYS A 34 -10.11 25.33 -20.85
CA LYS A 34 -9.80 26.76 -21.09
C LYS A 34 -10.81 27.74 -20.48
N LYS A 35 -12.12 27.48 -20.60
CA LYS A 35 -13.17 28.36 -20.03
C LYS A 35 -13.09 28.44 -18.50
N GLN A 36 -12.82 27.31 -17.85
CA GLN A 36 -12.68 27.23 -16.40
C GLN A 36 -11.41 27.92 -15.94
N ALA A 37 -10.32 27.76 -16.69
CA ALA A 37 -9.07 28.42 -16.41
C ALA A 37 -9.19 29.95 -16.48
N ILE A 38 -9.78 30.47 -17.55
CA ILE A 38 -10.01 31.92 -17.71
C ILE A 38 -10.89 32.45 -16.57
N LEU A 39 -11.98 31.75 -16.24
CA LEU A 39 -12.88 32.15 -15.15
C LEU A 39 -12.17 32.13 -13.78
N PHE A 40 -11.40 31.08 -13.50
CA PHE A 40 -10.61 30.97 -12.27
C PHE A 40 -9.62 32.13 -12.15
N SER A 41 -8.78 32.34 -13.18
CA SER A 41 -7.75 33.37 -13.16
C SER A 41 -8.34 34.77 -13.05
N LEU A 42 -9.46 35.04 -13.71
CA LEU A 42 -10.15 36.32 -13.62
C LEU A 42 -10.71 36.57 -12.22
N LEU A 43 -11.43 35.60 -11.65
CA LEU A 43 -12.00 35.75 -10.30
C LEU A 43 -10.90 35.89 -9.24
N PHE A 44 -9.85 35.08 -9.33
CA PHE A 44 -8.72 35.14 -8.40
C PHE A 44 -7.99 36.48 -8.47
N ALA A 45 -7.69 36.98 -9.68
CA ALA A 45 -7.06 38.29 -9.87
C ALA A 45 -7.94 39.44 -9.37
N VAL A 46 -9.26 39.40 -9.66
CA VAL A 46 -10.21 40.41 -9.18
C VAL A 46 -10.26 40.43 -7.66
N THR A 47 -10.26 39.26 -7.00
CA THR A 47 -10.20 39.20 -5.54
C THR A 47 -8.91 39.80 -4.99
N GLY A 48 -7.76 39.47 -5.58
CA GLY A 48 -6.47 40.03 -5.17
C GLY A 48 -6.41 41.55 -5.26
N GLU A 49 -6.99 42.12 -6.31
CA GLU A 49 -7.05 43.57 -6.52
C GLU A 49 -8.10 44.25 -5.63
N LEU A 50 -9.26 43.62 -5.40
CA LEU A 50 -10.27 44.12 -4.47
C LEU A 50 -9.71 44.20 -3.03
N LEU A 51 -8.95 43.19 -2.61
CA LEU A 51 -8.26 43.21 -1.31
C LEU A 51 -7.17 44.29 -1.25
N ALA A 52 -6.52 44.60 -2.38
CA ALA A 52 -5.56 45.70 -2.45
C ALA A 52 -6.23 47.08 -2.36
N LEU A 53 -7.38 47.26 -3.03
CA LEU A 53 -8.18 48.49 -2.98
C LEU A 53 -8.77 48.77 -1.60
N LEU A 54 -9.10 47.72 -0.85
CA LEU A 54 -9.56 47.82 0.54
C LEU A 54 -8.40 48.00 1.55
N GLU A 55 -7.16 48.15 1.07
CA GLU A 55 -5.96 48.28 1.90
C GLU A 55 -5.84 47.17 2.95
N VAL A 56 -6.29 45.96 2.61
CA VAL A 56 -6.26 44.83 3.53
C VAL A 56 -4.80 44.52 3.87
N PRO A 57 -4.44 44.43 5.17
CA PRO A 57 -3.09 44.11 5.57
C PRO A 57 -2.63 42.79 4.94
N TYR A 58 -1.34 42.67 4.66
CA TYR A 58 -0.76 41.53 3.95
C TYR A 58 -1.19 40.19 4.56
N GLN A 59 -1.25 40.11 5.89
CA GLN A 59 -1.56 38.86 6.57
C GLN A 59 -2.99 38.33 6.32
N PRO A 60 -4.06 39.08 6.63
CA PRO A 60 -5.42 38.72 6.23
C PRO A 60 -5.56 38.53 4.72
N LYS A 61 -4.85 39.31 3.89
CA LYS A 61 -4.91 39.19 2.44
C LYS A 61 -4.47 37.80 1.97
N VAL A 62 -3.35 37.28 2.48
CA VAL A 62 -2.85 35.92 2.14
C VAL A 62 -3.87 34.83 2.52
N ILE A 63 -4.47 34.93 3.70
CA ILE A 63 -5.49 33.97 4.16
C ILE A 63 -6.74 34.02 3.27
N LEU A 64 -7.20 35.23 2.91
CA LEU A 64 -8.36 35.41 2.05
C LEU A 64 -8.08 34.89 0.63
N MET A 65 -6.86 35.08 0.12
CA MET A 65 -6.43 34.53 -1.18
C MET A 65 -6.41 33.00 -1.17
N PHE A 66 -5.95 32.37 -0.09
CA PHE A 66 -6.02 30.91 0.08
C PHE A 66 -7.45 30.37 0.05
N LEU A 67 -8.33 30.98 0.83
CA LEU A 67 -9.75 30.60 0.89
C LEU A 67 -10.40 30.76 -0.48
N THR A 68 -10.04 31.84 -1.20
CA THR A 68 -10.52 32.10 -2.55
C THR A 68 -10.03 31.03 -3.53
N ALA A 69 -8.73 30.74 -3.59
CA ALA A 69 -8.19 29.66 -4.45
C ALA A 69 -8.90 28.33 -4.17
N THR A 70 -8.99 27.95 -2.89
CA THR A 70 -9.63 26.70 -2.46
C THR A 70 -11.11 26.65 -2.88
N LEU A 71 -11.87 27.73 -2.68
CA LEU A 71 -13.26 27.83 -3.08
C LEU A 71 -13.42 27.74 -4.60
N LEU A 72 -12.53 28.37 -5.37
CA LEU A 72 -12.55 28.30 -6.83
C LEU A 72 -12.24 26.88 -7.33
N PHE A 73 -11.30 26.16 -6.72
CA PHE A 73 -11.06 24.74 -7.04
C PHE A 73 -12.26 23.84 -6.71
N LEU A 74 -12.95 24.11 -5.61
CA LEU A 74 -14.18 23.39 -5.21
C LEU A 74 -15.35 23.66 -6.17
N THR A 75 -15.53 24.91 -6.61
CA THR A 75 -16.72 25.33 -7.35
C THR A 75 -16.55 25.20 -8.87
N ILE A 76 -15.45 25.72 -9.43
CA ILE A 76 -15.20 25.75 -10.87
C ILE A 76 -14.71 24.39 -11.37
N TYR A 77 -13.71 23.82 -10.71
CA TYR A 77 -13.10 22.55 -11.13
C TYR A 77 -13.77 21.33 -10.50
N ARG A 78 -14.63 21.52 -9.48
CA ARG A 78 -15.35 20.46 -8.77
C ARG A 78 -14.42 19.39 -8.21
N PHE A 79 -13.24 19.80 -7.75
CA PHE A 79 -12.34 18.88 -7.05
C PHE A 79 -12.87 18.56 -5.65
N ASN A 80 -12.46 17.41 -5.11
CA ASN A 80 -12.77 17.09 -3.73
C ASN A 80 -12.02 18.04 -2.78
N THR A 81 -12.52 18.17 -1.55
CA THR A 81 -11.99 19.11 -0.56
C THR A 81 -10.49 18.98 -0.37
N LEU A 82 -9.99 17.75 -0.25
CA LEU A 82 -8.58 17.49 0.00
C LEU A 82 -7.68 17.91 -1.18
N LYS A 83 -8.10 17.66 -2.43
CA LYS A 83 -7.37 18.11 -3.62
C LYS A 83 -7.42 19.63 -3.78
N ALA A 84 -8.56 20.25 -3.46
CA ALA A 84 -8.72 21.70 -3.53
C ALA A 84 -7.87 22.44 -2.49
N VAL A 85 -7.85 21.96 -1.24
CA VAL A 85 -7.00 22.51 -0.18
C VAL A 85 -5.53 22.35 -0.55
N PHE A 86 -5.12 21.18 -1.06
CA PHE A 86 -3.74 20.97 -1.52
C PHE A 86 -3.33 21.99 -2.61
N MET A 87 -4.17 22.19 -3.62
CA MET A 87 -3.88 23.18 -4.68
C MET A 87 -3.81 24.61 -4.11
N GLY A 88 -4.74 25.00 -3.24
CA GLY A 88 -4.69 26.29 -2.58
C GLY A 88 -3.40 26.48 -1.76
N THR A 89 -2.90 25.42 -1.10
CA THR A 89 -1.64 25.48 -0.36
C THR A 89 -0.43 25.61 -1.27
N VAL A 90 -0.45 24.95 -2.44
CA VAL A 90 0.62 25.09 -3.44
C VAL A 90 0.65 26.51 -4.00
N ASP A 91 -0.51 27.09 -4.32
CA ASP A 91 -0.61 28.46 -4.84
C ASP A 91 0.01 29.46 -3.86
N LEU A 92 -0.38 29.41 -2.57
CA LEU A 92 0.25 30.24 -1.55
C LEU A 92 1.73 29.94 -1.35
N GLY A 93 2.06 28.64 -1.33
CA GLY A 93 3.42 28.09 -1.26
C GLY A 93 4.38 28.85 -2.14
N VAL A 94 4.04 28.82 -3.41
CA VAL A 94 4.83 29.38 -4.49
C VAL A 94 4.84 30.90 -4.44
N MET A 95 3.70 31.54 -4.12
CA MET A 95 3.59 32.99 -3.96
C MET A 95 4.57 33.52 -2.90
N ILE A 96 4.45 33.04 -1.66
CA ILE A 96 5.25 33.56 -0.52
C ILE A 96 6.74 33.21 -0.70
N LEU A 97 7.07 32.02 -1.19
CA LEU A 97 8.46 31.65 -1.47
C LEU A 97 9.09 32.57 -2.51
N THR A 98 8.37 32.89 -3.58
CA THR A 98 8.88 33.73 -4.66
C THR A 98 9.03 35.17 -4.19
N GLU A 99 8.06 35.71 -3.45
CA GLU A 99 8.19 37.03 -2.82
C GLU A 99 9.40 37.10 -1.86
N SER A 100 9.59 36.06 -1.04
CA SER A 100 10.71 35.96 -0.10
C SER A 100 12.07 35.94 -0.81
N ILE A 101 12.19 35.17 -1.89
CA ILE A 101 13.42 35.08 -2.69
C ILE A 101 13.72 36.43 -3.33
N ILE A 102 12.71 37.10 -3.89
CA ILE A 102 12.87 38.42 -4.51
C ILE A 102 13.37 39.43 -3.47
N LEU A 103 12.70 39.49 -2.31
CA LEU A 103 13.13 40.38 -1.23
C LEU A 103 14.55 40.05 -0.78
N ALA A 104 14.91 38.78 -0.62
CA ALA A 104 16.27 38.39 -0.24
C ALA A 104 17.32 38.85 -1.27
N ILE A 105 17.03 38.74 -2.57
CA ILE A 105 17.91 39.21 -3.65
C ILE A 105 18.09 40.72 -3.58
N PHE A 106 17.01 41.50 -3.48
CA PHE A 106 17.10 42.96 -3.42
C PHE A 106 17.81 43.44 -2.14
N ASN A 107 17.54 42.83 -0.99
CA ASN A 107 18.22 43.17 0.26
C ASN A 107 19.72 42.83 0.20
N SER A 108 20.13 41.78 -0.52
CA SER A 108 21.56 41.50 -0.75
C SER A 108 22.28 42.62 -1.50
N GLN A 109 21.54 43.43 -2.26
CA GLN A 109 22.00 44.60 -2.99
C GLN A 109 21.73 45.91 -2.24
N GLN A 110 21.34 45.85 -0.97
CA GLN A 110 20.99 46.99 -0.12
C GLN A 110 19.76 47.80 -0.56
N TYR A 111 18.90 47.24 -1.44
CA TYR A 111 17.62 47.85 -1.78
C TYR A 111 16.55 47.43 -0.77
N PHE A 112 16.03 48.39 -0.01
CA PHE A 112 14.94 48.18 0.94
C PHE A 112 13.56 48.22 0.25
N LEU A 113 12.54 47.66 0.89
CA LEU A 113 11.19 47.57 0.32
C LEU A 113 10.61 48.93 -0.12
N GLU A 114 10.83 49.98 0.68
CA GLU A 114 10.35 51.33 0.36
C GLU A 114 11.00 51.89 -0.92
N GLU A 115 12.26 51.57 -1.17
CA GLU A 115 13.00 52.00 -2.36
C GLU A 115 12.58 51.24 -3.61
N ILE A 116 12.30 49.93 -3.45
CA ILE A 116 11.75 49.08 -4.52
C ILE A 116 10.38 49.58 -4.95
N LEU A 117 9.51 49.91 -4.00
CA LEU A 117 8.12 50.36 -4.26
C LEU A 117 8.05 51.80 -4.76
N SER A 118 8.95 52.68 -4.33
CA SER A 118 9.00 54.08 -4.77
C SER A 118 9.62 54.24 -6.17
N THR A 119 10.55 53.37 -6.55
CA THR A 119 11.21 53.42 -7.85
C THR A 119 10.45 52.59 -8.89
N THR A 120 9.87 53.26 -9.89
CA THR A 120 9.08 52.59 -10.95
C THR A 120 9.86 51.49 -11.67
N MET A 121 11.15 51.72 -11.97
CA MET A 121 12.00 50.72 -12.64
C MET A 121 12.22 49.46 -11.78
N LEU A 122 12.50 49.62 -10.48
CA LEU A 122 12.71 48.50 -9.57
C LEU A 122 11.42 47.70 -9.37
N THR A 123 10.28 48.39 -9.22
CA THR A 123 8.96 47.74 -9.13
C THR A 123 8.64 46.92 -10.38
N VAL A 124 8.87 47.47 -11.58
CA VAL A 124 8.62 46.76 -12.84
C VAL A 124 9.56 45.56 -12.98
N PHE A 125 10.85 45.73 -12.66
CA PHE A 125 11.83 44.64 -12.69
C PHE A 125 11.44 43.50 -11.73
N ALA A 126 11.07 43.83 -10.49
CA ALA A 126 10.63 42.84 -9.51
C ALA A 126 9.42 42.03 -10.00
N ARG A 127 8.42 42.69 -10.63
CA ARG A 127 7.23 42.03 -11.18
C ARG A 127 7.52 41.13 -12.38
N ILE A 128 8.40 41.56 -13.28
CA ILE A 128 8.82 40.73 -14.41
C ILE A 128 9.56 39.50 -13.91
N PHE A 129 10.47 39.69 -12.94
CA PHE A 129 11.23 38.59 -12.35
C PHE A 129 10.31 37.59 -11.63
N TYR A 130 9.32 38.09 -10.90
CA TYR A 130 8.29 37.30 -10.23
C TYR A 130 7.49 36.41 -11.20
N LEU A 131 6.95 36.99 -12.28
CA LEU A 131 6.25 36.22 -13.31
C LEU A 131 7.18 35.23 -14.03
N GLY A 132 8.45 35.60 -14.22
CA GLY A 132 9.48 34.73 -14.77
C GLY A 132 9.72 33.48 -13.94
N MET A 133 9.78 33.61 -12.61
CA MET A 133 9.92 32.47 -11.70
C MET A 133 8.70 31.54 -11.73
N PHE A 134 7.50 32.09 -11.83
CA PHE A 134 6.29 31.26 -11.97
C PHE A 134 6.29 30.49 -13.28
N LEU A 135 6.67 31.14 -14.38
CA LEU A 135 6.77 30.50 -15.67
C LEU A 135 7.81 29.35 -15.66
N THR A 136 8.98 29.55 -15.05
CA THR A 136 10.00 28.49 -14.97
C THR A 136 9.51 27.30 -14.15
N ILE A 137 8.87 27.53 -12.99
CA ILE A 137 8.27 26.47 -12.16
C ILE A 137 7.21 25.70 -12.96
N ALA A 138 6.30 26.41 -13.63
CA ALA A 138 5.24 25.81 -14.44
C ALA A 138 5.81 24.94 -15.58
N VAL A 139 6.84 25.43 -16.28
CA VAL A 139 7.50 24.69 -17.37
C VAL A 139 8.22 23.45 -16.84
N VAL A 140 8.99 23.57 -15.76
CA VAL A 140 9.73 22.44 -15.16
C VAL A 140 8.79 21.33 -14.72
N LEU A 141 7.69 21.67 -14.03
CA LEU A 141 6.69 20.68 -13.60
C LEU A 141 6.04 19.99 -14.80
N ARG A 142 5.76 20.74 -15.88
CA ARG A 142 5.10 20.21 -17.07
C ARG A 142 6.01 19.31 -17.91
N VAL A 143 7.27 19.69 -18.11
CA VAL A 143 8.26 18.89 -18.86
C VAL A 143 8.51 17.56 -18.18
N ASN A 144 8.61 17.57 -16.85
CA ASN A 144 8.85 16.36 -16.06
C ASN A 144 7.62 15.47 -15.88
N LYS A 145 6.45 15.86 -16.43
CA LYS A 145 5.17 15.13 -16.27
C LYS A 145 4.91 14.71 -14.83
N PHE A 146 5.17 15.63 -13.90
CA PHE A 146 5.02 15.35 -12.48
C PHE A 146 3.57 14.96 -12.19
N ASP A 147 3.36 13.79 -11.59
CA ASP A 147 2.04 13.36 -11.15
C ASP A 147 2.14 12.89 -9.72
N ILE A 148 1.58 13.70 -8.83
CA ILE A 148 1.53 13.39 -7.42
C ILE A 148 0.89 12.01 -7.22
N HIS A 149 -0.13 11.60 -7.99
CA HIS A 149 -0.79 10.29 -7.83
C HIS A 149 0.15 9.09 -7.98
N GLN A 150 1.24 9.21 -8.75
CA GLN A 150 2.22 8.13 -8.88
C GLN A 150 2.93 7.85 -7.55
N LEU A 151 3.10 8.87 -6.71
CA LEU A 151 3.63 8.72 -5.36
C LEU A 151 2.64 8.02 -4.40
N PHE A 152 1.34 7.92 -4.75
CA PHE A 152 0.27 7.45 -3.84
C PHE A 152 -0.49 6.21 -4.32
N ARG A 153 0.10 5.34 -5.13
CA ARG A 153 -0.60 4.19 -5.74
C ARG A 153 -1.45 3.36 -4.73
N GLN A 154 -2.76 3.41 -4.95
CA GLN A 154 -3.86 2.46 -4.62
C GLN A 154 -4.23 2.01 -3.18
N ASN A 155 -3.62 2.48 -2.07
CA ASN A 155 -4.06 2.06 -0.72
C ASN A 155 -4.75 3.18 0.11
N ARG A 156 -5.78 2.83 0.90
CA ARG A 156 -6.47 3.76 1.83
C ARG A 156 -5.52 4.45 2.81
N LEU A 157 -4.41 3.79 3.17
CA LEU A 157 -3.33 4.31 4.01
C LEU A 157 -2.63 5.55 3.41
N ASN A 158 -2.53 5.64 2.08
CA ASN A 158 -1.90 6.77 1.40
C ASN A 158 -2.68 8.09 1.56
N ARG A 159 -3.97 8.03 1.95
CA ARG A 159 -4.76 9.23 2.25
C ARG A 159 -4.29 9.93 3.52
N TYR A 160 -3.82 9.18 4.54
CA TYR A 160 -3.26 9.75 5.76
C TYR A 160 -1.89 10.37 5.52
N LEU A 161 -1.06 9.72 4.71
CA LEU A 161 0.22 10.29 4.28
C LEU A 161 0.01 11.61 3.53
N LEU A 162 -0.99 11.67 2.65
CA LEU A 162 -1.33 12.90 1.95
C LEU A 162 -1.85 13.99 2.89
N LEU A 163 -2.72 13.66 3.85
CA LEU A 163 -3.15 14.60 4.90
C LEU A 163 -1.98 15.13 5.75
N LEU A 164 -1.01 14.28 6.08
CA LEU A 164 0.20 14.66 6.83
C LEU A 164 1.11 15.58 6.02
N ILE A 165 1.35 15.27 4.74
CA ILE A 165 2.14 16.13 3.84
C ILE A 165 1.45 17.48 3.67
N LEU A 166 0.13 17.49 3.52
CA LEU A 166 -0.68 18.70 3.36
C LEU A 166 -0.63 19.55 4.65
N LEU A 167 -0.80 18.94 5.82
CA LEU A 167 -0.64 19.61 7.12
C LEU A 167 0.76 20.19 7.30
N GLY A 168 1.81 19.42 6.98
CA GLY A 168 3.19 19.90 7.05
C GLY A 168 3.49 21.04 6.08
N SER A 169 2.88 21.02 4.88
CA SER A 169 3.04 22.11 3.91
C SER A 169 2.36 23.41 4.34
N ILE A 170 1.18 23.31 4.98
CA ILE A 170 0.48 24.47 5.59
C ILE A 170 1.33 25.06 6.70
N GLU A 171 1.90 24.21 7.53
CA GLU A 171 2.73 24.64 8.65
C GLU A 171 4.01 25.33 8.22
N PHE A 172 4.73 24.74 7.26
CA PHE A 172 5.90 25.37 6.64
C PHE A 172 5.56 26.75 6.07
N LEU A 173 4.39 26.88 5.45
CA LEU A 173 3.90 28.15 4.93
C LEU A 173 3.61 29.18 6.02
N LEU A 174 3.02 28.77 7.14
CA LEU A 174 2.80 29.64 8.28
C LEU A 174 4.11 30.14 8.89
N ILE A 175 5.14 29.28 8.97
CA ILE A 175 6.48 29.67 9.43
C ILE A 175 7.10 30.69 8.49
N LEU A 176 7.07 30.42 7.18
CA LEU A 176 7.62 31.29 6.15
C LEU A 176 6.97 32.68 6.21
N PHE A 177 5.64 32.70 6.26
CA PHE A 177 4.85 33.92 6.41
C PHE A 177 5.19 34.70 7.67
N MET A 178 5.28 34.03 8.83
CA MET A 178 5.65 34.66 10.09
C MET A 178 7.08 35.23 10.04
N ASN A 179 8.02 34.55 9.40
CA ASN A 179 9.39 35.03 9.23
C ASN A 179 9.47 36.23 8.27
N THR A 180 8.73 36.23 7.15
CA THR A 180 8.65 37.41 6.28
C THR A 180 8.06 38.61 7.01
N SER A 181 7.06 38.39 7.87
CA SER A 181 6.48 39.47 8.67
C SER A 181 7.46 40.07 9.68
N PHE A 182 8.35 39.25 10.25
CA PHE A 182 9.44 39.72 11.12
C PHE A 182 10.42 40.60 10.34
N PHE A 183 10.88 40.09 9.20
CA PHE A 183 11.86 40.75 8.36
C PHE A 183 11.36 42.10 7.82
N LEU A 184 10.08 42.19 7.46
CA LEU A 184 9.46 43.43 7.01
C LEU A 184 9.29 44.44 8.15
N ARG A 185 9.05 43.97 9.38
CA ARG A 185 8.94 44.82 10.57
C ARG A 185 10.29 45.42 10.98
N GLU A 186 11.37 44.66 10.91
CA GLU A 186 12.71 45.14 11.29
C GLU A 186 13.20 46.29 10.37
N ASN A 187 12.68 46.35 9.15
CA ASN A 187 13.08 47.33 8.14
C ASN A 187 12.16 48.57 8.01
N ASN A 188 10.90 48.55 8.52
CA ASN A 188 9.94 49.67 8.40
C ASN A 188 9.32 50.07 9.76
N SER A 189 9.41 51.36 10.13
CA SER A 189 9.21 51.83 11.51
C SER A 189 7.82 52.41 11.89
N SER A 190 6.74 52.23 11.12
CA SER A 190 5.45 52.85 11.51
C SER A 190 4.14 52.10 11.23
N LEU A 191 4.14 51.02 10.43
CA LEU A 191 2.88 50.36 10.01
C LEU A 191 2.60 48.96 10.59
N PHE A 192 3.48 48.42 11.45
CA PHE A 192 3.41 47.02 11.88
C PHE A 192 3.20 46.82 13.41
N ALA A 193 2.46 47.73 14.05
CA ALA A 193 2.24 47.73 15.50
C ALA A 193 1.27 46.64 16.02
N ILE A 194 0.66 45.83 15.15
CA ILE A 194 -0.38 44.86 15.53
C ILE A 194 0.22 43.59 16.17
N TYR A 195 1.49 43.29 15.96
CA TYR A 195 2.14 42.09 16.52
C TYR A 195 3.34 42.48 17.39
N THR A 196 3.20 42.42 18.71
CA THR A 196 4.34 42.56 19.62
C THR A 196 5.33 41.39 19.41
N PRO A 197 6.64 41.57 19.61
CA PRO A 197 7.62 40.50 19.42
C PRO A 197 7.30 39.28 20.30
N GLN A 198 6.69 39.52 21.47
CA GLN A 198 6.25 38.48 22.40
C GLN A 198 5.11 37.63 21.83
N PHE A 199 4.12 38.25 21.19
CA PHE A 199 3.01 37.53 20.57
C PHE A 199 3.47 36.71 19.35
N GLN A 200 4.43 37.23 18.60
CA GLN A 200 5.05 36.52 17.49
C GLN A 200 5.86 35.30 17.94
N MET A 201 6.66 35.45 19.01
CA MET A 201 7.37 34.33 19.64
C MET A 201 6.40 33.25 20.11
N PHE A 202 5.25 33.63 20.68
CA PHE A 202 4.22 32.68 21.10
C PHE A 202 3.66 31.88 19.91
N ILE A 203 3.38 32.54 18.78
CA ILE A 203 2.92 31.86 17.56
C ILE A 203 3.99 30.90 17.02
N GLN A 204 5.26 31.31 17.01
CA GLN A 204 6.37 30.45 16.57
C GLN A 204 6.50 29.19 17.43
N LEU A 205 6.35 29.32 18.75
CA LEU A 205 6.36 28.18 19.67
C LEU A 205 5.14 27.26 19.46
N ALA A 206 3.96 27.83 19.21
CA ALA A 206 2.76 27.05 18.91
C ALA A 206 2.89 26.25 17.61
N ILE A 207 3.47 26.86 16.58
CA ILE A 207 3.77 26.18 15.32
C ILE A 207 4.83 25.08 15.54
N LEU A 208 5.93 25.36 16.24
CA LEU A 208 6.92 24.34 16.54
C LEU A 208 6.33 23.13 17.29
N ALA A 209 5.41 23.37 18.23
CA ALA A 209 4.70 22.31 18.94
C ALA A 209 3.82 21.46 18.01
N LEU A 210 3.11 22.09 17.08
CA LEU A 210 2.29 21.40 16.08
C LEU A 210 3.16 20.53 15.15
N PHE A 211 4.33 21.02 14.75
CA PHE A 211 5.26 20.28 13.89
C PHE A 211 5.74 19.00 14.57
N ILE A 212 6.10 19.11 15.87
CA ILE A 212 6.49 17.96 16.68
C ILE A 212 5.36 16.94 16.73
N VAL A 213 4.10 17.37 16.92
CA VAL A 213 2.94 16.47 16.91
C VAL A 213 2.80 15.77 15.55
N ILE A 214 2.95 16.48 14.43
CA ILE A 214 2.88 15.90 13.08
C ILE A 214 3.98 14.84 12.88
N VAL A 215 5.21 15.13 13.29
CA VAL A 215 6.34 14.18 13.20
C VAL A 215 6.06 12.93 14.05
N VAL A 216 5.52 13.08 15.26
CA VAL A 216 5.13 11.95 16.12
C VAL A 216 4.04 11.11 15.47
N LEU A 217 2.98 11.74 14.92
CA LEU A 217 1.92 11.05 14.20
C LEU A 217 2.45 10.32 12.97
N PHE A 218 3.39 10.92 12.24
CA PHE A 218 4.05 10.28 11.10
C PHE A 218 4.88 9.06 11.52
N ARG A 219 5.61 9.14 12.63
CA ARG A 219 6.35 8.00 13.20
C ARG A 219 5.40 6.86 13.60
N ILE A 220 4.29 7.18 14.25
CA ILE A 220 3.25 6.20 14.62
C ILE A 220 2.71 5.53 13.35
N TYR A 221 2.40 6.32 12.31
CA TYR A 221 1.92 5.80 11.03
C TYR A 221 2.91 4.86 10.34
N LEU A 222 4.20 5.22 10.30
CA LEU A 222 5.25 4.37 9.73
C LEU A 222 5.34 3.04 10.48
N ASN A 223 5.36 3.08 11.82
CA ASN A 223 5.39 1.87 12.63
C ASN A 223 4.19 0.96 12.37
N LEU A 224 2.98 1.52 12.28
CA LEU A 224 1.77 0.75 11.96
C LEU A 224 1.83 0.11 10.57
N THR A 225 2.43 0.82 9.59
CA THR A 225 2.57 0.31 8.22
C THR A 225 3.60 -0.82 8.14
N ILE A 226 4.75 -0.64 8.80
CA ILE A 226 5.80 -1.68 8.87
C ILE A 226 5.25 -2.93 9.56
N ASN A 227 4.62 -2.77 10.73
CA ASN A 227 4.03 -3.89 11.47
C ASN A 227 2.99 -4.64 10.63
N ARG A 228 2.19 -3.93 9.83
CA ARG A 228 1.22 -4.57 8.94
C ARG A 228 1.88 -5.36 7.82
N VAL A 229 2.95 -4.85 7.21
CA VAL A 229 3.71 -5.56 6.19
C VAL A 229 4.40 -6.79 6.79
N GLU A 230 4.95 -6.66 8.00
CA GLU A 230 5.53 -7.78 8.75
C GLU A 230 4.48 -8.82 9.13
N GLU A 231 3.27 -8.42 9.55
CA GLU A 231 2.17 -9.36 9.79
C GLU A 231 1.75 -10.09 8.51
N GLU A 232 1.63 -9.36 7.39
CA GLU A 232 1.21 -9.93 6.10
C GLU A 232 2.27 -10.84 5.45
N THR A 233 3.56 -10.71 5.79
CA THR A 233 4.67 -11.47 5.18
C THR A 233 5.35 -12.47 6.13
N GLY A 234 5.49 -12.12 7.41
CA GLY A 234 6.23 -12.88 8.41
C GLY A 234 5.40 -13.91 9.17
N THR A 235 4.11 -13.66 9.41
CA THR A 235 3.27 -14.61 10.18
C THR A 235 3.08 -15.98 9.50
N PRO A 236 2.89 -16.09 8.16
CA PRO A 236 2.77 -17.40 7.52
C PRO A 236 4.10 -18.16 7.56
N TYR A 237 5.23 -17.45 7.43
CA TYR A 237 6.56 -18.04 7.48
C TYR A 237 6.92 -18.55 8.88
N LEU A 238 6.63 -17.77 9.92
CA LEU A 238 6.83 -18.19 11.32
C LEU A 238 5.93 -19.36 11.70
N ASN A 239 4.67 -19.37 11.26
CA ASN A 239 3.77 -20.51 11.46
C ASN A 239 4.30 -21.75 10.74
N SER A 240 4.80 -21.62 9.51
CA SER A 240 5.39 -22.74 8.77
C SER A 240 6.62 -23.32 9.46
N ILE A 241 7.48 -22.46 10.05
CA ILE A 241 8.61 -22.90 10.88
C ILE A 241 8.14 -23.60 12.15
N HIS A 242 7.10 -23.08 12.81
CA HIS A 242 6.52 -23.70 14.00
C HIS A 242 5.95 -25.09 13.70
N ASP A 243 5.25 -25.24 12.58
CA ASP A 243 4.71 -26.51 12.10
C ASP A 243 5.85 -27.50 11.83
N LEU A 244 6.95 -27.06 11.20
CA LEU A 244 8.16 -27.89 11.01
C LEU A 244 8.77 -28.34 12.33
N PHE A 245 8.90 -27.44 13.32
CA PHE A 245 9.44 -27.82 14.63
C PHE A 245 8.54 -28.82 15.35
N THR A 246 7.22 -28.69 15.20
CA THR A 246 6.25 -29.62 15.79
C THR A 246 6.35 -30.99 15.13
N ALA A 247 6.44 -31.03 13.79
CA ALA A 247 6.66 -32.24 13.01
C ALA A 247 7.98 -32.95 13.42
N VAL A 248 9.09 -32.23 13.50
CA VAL A 248 10.40 -32.78 13.92
C VAL A 248 10.34 -33.35 15.33
N ARG A 249 9.64 -32.69 16.27
CA ARG A 249 9.44 -33.22 17.62
C ARG A 249 8.62 -34.51 17.60
N SER A 250 7.55 -34.56 16.81
CA SER A 250 6.74 -35.77 16.62
C SER A 250 7.57 -36.93 16.07
N MET A 251 8.34 -36.70 15.00
CA MET A 251 9.26 -37.70 14.42
C MET A 251 10.26 -38.24 15.43
N LYS A 252 10.84 -37.35 16.25
CA LYS A 252 11.79 -37.77 17.30
C LYS A 252 11.11 -38.64 18.36
N HIS A 253 9.90 -38.26 18.77
CA HIS A 253 9.12 -39.04 19.73
C HIS A 253 8.79 -40.43 19.17
N ASP A 254 8.38 -40.51 17.90
CA ASP A 254 8.05 -41.79 17.25
C ASP A 254 9.27 -42.68 17.06
N SER A 255 10.41 -42.10 16.69
CA SER A 255 11.71 -42.80 16.63
C SER A 255 12.09 -43.41 17.99
N LEU A 256 11.89 -42.67 19.08
CA LEU A 256 12.14 -43.18 20.44
C LEU A 256 11.21 -44.34 20.79
N ASN A 257 9.96 -44.32 20.35
CA ASN A 257 9.03 -45.43 20.54
C ASN A 257 9.51 -46.68 19.80
N HIS A 258 9.94 -46.55 18.54
CA HIS A 258 10.51 -47.67 17.77
C HIS A 258 11.75 -48.24 18.43
N TYR A 259 12.69 -47.40 18.89
CA TYR A 259 13.86 -47.86 19.62
C TYR A 259 13.51 -48.56 20.93
N THR A 260 12.49 -48.06 21.63
CA THR A 260 12.01 -48.68 22.88
C THR A 260 11.39 -50.06 22.62
N ALA A 261 10.59 -50.19 21.56
CA ALA A 261 10.01 -51.47 21.15
C ALA A 261 11.09 -52.49 20.75
N ILE A 262 12.04 -52.08 19.89
CA ILE A 262 13.18 -52.91 19.48
C ILE A 262 14.00 -53.34 20.70
N ASN A 263 14.37 -52.41 21.58
CA ASN A 263 15.09 -52.72 22.81
C ASN A 263 14.29 -53.64 23.74
N GLY A 264 12.96 -53.51 23.77
CA GLY A 264 12.06 -54.39 24.50
C GLY A 264 12.08 -55.83 23.99
N PHE A 265 12.06 -56.03 22.67
CA PHE A 265 12.20 -57.36 22.07
C PHE A 265 13.59 -57.96 22.32
N LEU A 266 14.65 -57.14 22.16
CA LEU A 266 16.03 -57.58 22.38
C LEU A 266 16.29 -57.98 23.84
N LYS A 267 15.77 -57.23 24.82
CA LYS A 267 15.90 -57.55 26.26
C LYS A 267 15.20 -58.84 26.67
N LYS A 268 14.22 -59.30 25.88
CA LYS A 268 13.46 -60.52 26.13
C LYS A 268 13.95 -61.71 25.29
N ASP A 269 15.10 -61.57 24.61
CA ASP A 269 15.65 -62.56 23.65
C ASP A 269 14.67 -62.94 22.52
N LEU A 270 13.70 -62.06 22.21
CA LEU A 270 12.69 -62.25 21.16
C LEU A 270 13.20 -61.76 19.80
N HIS A 271 14.33 -62.31 19.35
CA HIS A 271 15.01 -61.84 18.14
C HIS A 271 14.18 -61.94 16.86
N SER A 272 13.35 -62.98 16.71
CA SER A 272 12.48 -63.16 15.53
C SER A 272 11.44 -62.05 15.41
N TYR A 273 10.81 -61.66 16.52
CA TYR A 273 9.84 -60.57 16.56
C TYR A 273 10.49 -59.20 16.33
N ALA A 274 11.70 -58.98 16.85
CA ALA A 274 12.46 -57.77 16.57
C ALA A 274 12.77 -57.65 15.06
N LYS A 275 13.15 -58.75 14.42
CA LYS A 275 13.45 -58.80 12.98
C LYS A 275 12.21 -58.52 12.15
N GLU A 276 11.10 -59.18 12.45
CA GLU A 276 9.81 -58.98 11.76
C GLU A 276 9.31 -57.53 11.88
N TYR A 277 9.42 -56.94 13.08
CA TYR A 277 9.06 -55.55 13.33
C TYR A 277 9.91 -54.56 12.50
N VAL A 278 11.22 -54.78 12.43
CA VAL A 278 12.12 -53.95 11.61
C VAL A 278 11.84 -54.13 10.11
N GLU A 279 11.58 -55.36 9.64
CA GLU A 279 11.22 -55.61 8.24
C GLU A 279 9.91 -54.93 7.84
N GLN A 280 8.92 -54.87 8.73
CA GLN A 280 7.68 -54.13 8.52
C GLN A 280 7.92 -52.62 8.47
N LEU A 281 8.67 -52.07 9.43
CA LEU A 281 9.06 -50.65 9.44
C LEU A 281 9.77 -50.23 8.15
N LEU A 282 10.69 -51.06 7.65
CA LEU A 282 11.42 -50.80 6.41
C LEU A 282 10.49 -50.80 5.18
N LYS A 283 9.50 -51.71 5.12
CA LYS A 283 8.52 -51.74 4.02
C LYS A 283 7.65 -50.48 4.00
N GLU A 284 7.17 -50.03 5.16
CA GLU A 284 6.38 -48.80 5.29
C GLU A 284 7.22 -47.56 4.90
N THR A 285 8.47 -47.49 5.36
CA THR A 285 9.37 -46.35 5.07
C THR A 285 9.67 -46.22 3.57
N VAL A 286 9.95 -47.33 2.87
CA VAL A 286 10.28 -47.32 1.43
C VAL A 286 9.10 -46.86 0.56
N LEU A 287 7.85 -47.15 0.97
CA LEU A 287 6.66 -46.69 0.25
C LEU A 287 6.50 -45.16 0.35
N ILE A 288 6.75 -44.61 1.54
CA ILE A 288 6.69 -43.16 1.81
C ILE A 288 7.83 -42.43 1.10
N GLU A 289 9.06 -42.96 1.14
CA GLU A 289 10.23 -42.35 0.48
C GLU A 289 10.07 -42.25 -1.04
N ARG A 290 9.49 -43.24 -1.72
CA ARG A 290 9.27 -43.18 -3.17
C ARG A 290 8.29 -42.07 -3.60
N SER A 291 7.23 -41.85 -2.82
CA SER A 291 6.32 -40.72 -3.01
C SER A 291 6.96 -39.37 -2.66
N ALA A 292 7.88 -39.35 -1.69
CA ALA A 292 8.60 -38.15 -1.30
C ALA A 292 9.67 -37.73 -2.32
N ASP A 293 10.49 -38.66 -2.85
CA ASP A 293 11.58 -38.37 -3.80
C ASP A 293 11.08 -37.71 -5.09
N SER A 294 9.99 -38.23 -5.65
CA SER A 294 9.36 -37.65 -6.85
C SER A 294 8.81 -36.24 -6.57
N SER A 295 8.21 -36.04 -5.40
CA SER A 295 7.68 -34.74 -4.98
C SER A 295 8.78 -33.72 -4.64
N VAL A 296 9.93 -34.15 -4.10
CA VAL A 296 11.08 -33.28 -3.77
C VAL A 296 11.73 -32.73 -5.05
N GLN A 297 11.90 -33.54 -6.09
CA GLN A 297 12.43 -33.07 -7.38
C GLN A 297 11.54 -32.00 -8.04
N VAL A 298 10.24 -32.07 -7.82
CA VAL A 298 9.27 -31.08 -8.31
C VAL A 298 9.40 -29.75 -7.56
N LEU A 299 9.76 -29.75 -6.28
CA LEU A 299 9.96 -28.52 -5.50
C LEU A 299 11.15 -27.68 -5.98
N GLU A 300 12.26 -28.32 -6.38
CA GLU A 300 13.44 -27.61 -6.89
C GLU A 300 13.15 -26.81 -8.16
N GLN A 301 12.09 -27.19 -8.87
CA GLN A 301 11.65 -26.54 -10.09
C GLN A 301 10.79 -25.30 -9.83
N ILE A 302 10.27 -25.09 -8.61
CA ILE A 302 9.39 -23.96 -8.30
C ILE A 302 10.19 -22.67 -8.08
N LYS A 303 10.04 -21.70 -8.98
CA LYS A 303 10.74 -20.41 -8.90
C LYS A 303 10.27 -19.48 -7.78
N ASN A 304 9.05 -19.65 -7.27
CA ASN A 304 8.51 -18.78 -6.23
C ASN A 304 8.86 -19.32 -4.83
N PRO A 305 9.75 -18.66 -4.06
CA PRO A 305 10.27 -19.21 -2.82
C PRO A 305 9.20 -19.38 -1.72
N ALA A 306 8.18 -18.51 -1.69
CA ALA A 306 7.13 -18.61 -0.69
C ALA A 306 6.20 -19.81 -0.97
N VAL A 307 5.93 -20.10 -2.25
CA VAL A 307 5.12 -21.26 -2.65
C VAL A 307 5.91 -22.55 -2.43
N ALA A 308 7.19 -22.57 -2.82
CA ALA A 308 8.06 -23.72 -2.58
C ALA A 308 8.16 -24.04 -1.07
N SER A 309 8.37 -23.02 -0.23
CA SER A 309 8.45 -23.18 1.22
C SER A 309 7.13 -23.68 1.84
N LEU A 310 5.98 -23.17 1.38
CA LEU A 310 4.68 -23.67 1.81
C LEU A 310 4.49 -25.15 1.46
N LEU A 311 4.73 -25.53 0.21
CA LEU A 311 4.57 -26.92 -0.24
C LEU A 311 5.53 -27.84 0.51
N GLN A 312 6.77 -27.43 0.72
CA GLN A 312 7.75 -28.18 1.51
C GLN A 312 7.28 -28.38 2.95
N SER A 313 6.74 -27.35 3.60
CA SER A 313 6.17 -27.45 4.94
C SER A 313 5.00 -28.46 4.97
N LYS A 314 4.09 -28.41 3.99
CA LYS A 314 2.96 -29.36 3.89
C LYS A 314 3.40 -30.78 3.56
N MET A 315 4.45 -30.96 2.76
CA MET A 315 5.06 -32.28 2.52
C MET A 315 5.56 -32.91 3.83
N VAL A 316 6.24 -32.13 4.67
CA VAL A 316 6.72 -32.62 5.97
C VAL A 316 5.54 -33.01 6.86
N VAL A 317 4.48 -32.21 6.90
CA VAL A 317 3.26 -32.56 7.65
C VAL A 317 2.64 -33.86 7.12
N CYS A 318 2.48 -34.01 5.80
CA CYS A 318 1.95 -35.23 5.21
C CYS A 318 2.80 -36.46 5.54
N LEU A 319 4.12 -36.33 5.51
CA LEU A 319 5.04 -37.42 5.85
C LEU A 319 4.91 -37.85 7.31
N VAL A 320 4.78 -36.90 8.25
CA VAL A 320 4.58 -37.20 9.67
C VAL A 320 3.22 -37.83 9.94
N GLU A 321 2.18 -37.38 9.24
CA GLU A 321 0.81 -37.88 9.38
C GLU A 321 0.54 -39.15 8.53
N ARG A 322 1.58 -39.70 7.88
CA ARG A 322 1.53 -40.89 7.01
C ARG A 322 0.53 -40.76 5.86
N ILE A 323 0.48 -39.58 5.25
CA ILE A 323 -0.35 -39.27 4.09
C ILE A 323 0.51 -39.38 2.83
N SER A 324 0.07 -40.18 1.86
CA SER A 324 0.72 -40.24 0.55
C SER A 324 0.41 -38.97 -0.25
N LEU A 325 1.39 -38.06 -0.34
CA LEU A 325 1.26 -36.83 -1.11
C LEU A 325 1.96 -36.98 -2.47
N THR A 326 1.21 -36.77 -3.55
CA THR A 326 1.73 -36.75 -4.92
C THR A 326 1.66 -35.32 -5.47
N LEU A 327 2.80 -34.76 -5.89
CA LEU A 327 2.88 -33.45 -6.52
C LEU A 327 3.16 -33.57 -8.02
N GLU A 328 2.24 -33.08 -8.86
CA GLU A 328 2.41 -33.01 -10.31
C GLU A 328 2.37 -31.55 -10.79
N ILE A 329 3.49 -31.04 -11.31
CA ILE A 329 3.57 -29.70 -11.88
C ILE A 329 3.97 -29.82 -13.35
N LYS A 330 3.03 -29.54 -14.26
CA LYS A 330 3.24 -29.71 -15.71
C LYS A 330 4.01 -28.54 -16.34
N GLU A 331 3.90 -27.32 -15.80
CA GLU A 331 4.68 -26.14 -16.26
C GLU A 331 4.96 -25.12 -15.14
N ILE A 332 6.22 -24.70 -15.01
CA ILE A 332 6.76 -23.91 -13.90
C ILE A 332 6.58 -22.38 -14.06
N THR A 333 6.47 -21.88 -15.28
CA THR A 333 6.47 -20.43 -15.60
C THR A 333 5.25 -19.68 -15.03
N GLN A 334 4.25 -20.42 -14.54
CA GLN A 334 2.89 -19.96 -14.32
C GLN A 334 2.67 -19.29 -12.95
N PHE A 335 3.60 -19.46 -11.98
CA PHE A 335 3.52 -18.76 -10.68
C PHE A 335 3.68 -17.24 -10.80
N SER A 336 4.26 -16.74 -11.90
CA SER A 336 4.59 -15.31 -12.08
C SER A 336 3.39 -14.42 -12.41
N GLN A 337 2.29 -15.00 -12.93
CA GLN A 337 1.11 -14.26 -13.35
C GLN A 337 0.18 -13.87 -12.19
N TYR A 338 0.32 -14.56 -11.05
CA TYR A 338 -0.51 -14.36 -9.87
C TYR A 338 0.32 -13.76 -8.72
N LYS A 339 -0.32 -12.97 -7.88
CA LYS A 339 0.39 -12.42 -6.70
C LYS A 339 0.70 -13.56 -5.73
N THR A 340 1.95 -13.65 -5.29
CA THR A 340 2.45 -14.68 -4.37
C THR A 340 1.55 -14.91 -3.16
N TYR A 341 1.07 -13.84 -2.51
CA TYR A 341 0.23 -13.97 -1.32
C TYR A 341 -1.16 -14.58 -1.60
N ASP A 342 -1.70 -14.35 -2.80
CA ASP A 342 -3.00 -14.91 -3.21
C ASP A 342 -2.85 -16.41 -3.46
N LEU A 343 -1.75 -16.83 -4.09
CA LEU A 343 -1.40 -18.25 -4.27
C LEU A 343 -1.18 -18.96 -2.94
N VAL A 344 -0.38 -18.39 -2.03
CA VAL A 344 -0.14 -18.94 -0.69
C VAL A 344 -1.46 -19.13 0.07
N LYS A 345 -2.40 -18.18 -0.04
CA LYS A 345 -3.74 -18.29 0.57
C LYS A 345 -4.56 -19.43 -0.04
N ILE A 346 -4.58 -19.56 -1.36
CA ILE A 346 -5.32 -20.64 -2.03
C ILE A 346 -4.74 -22.00 -1.62
N LEU A 347 -3.43 -22.17 -1.83
CA LEU A 347 -2.72 -23.43 -1.59
C LEU A 347 -2.79 -23.83 -0.12
N GLY A 348 -2.52 -22.91 0.81
CA GLY A 348 -2.54 -23.20 2.24
C GLY A 348 -3.91 -23.67 2.71
N ASN A 349 -4.97 -22.96 2.35
CA ASN A 349 -6.32 -23.34 2.76
C ASN A 349 -6.79 -24.67 2.16
N LEU A 350 -6.46 -24.94 0.89
CA LEU A 350 -6.85 -26.21 0.26
C LEU A 350 -6.07 -27.40 0.81
N LEU A 351 -4.75 -27.27 0.95
CA LEU A 351 -3.90 -28.35 1.50
C LEU A 351 -4.21 -28.60 2.97
N ASP A 352 -4.46 -27.55 3.78
CA ASP A 352 -4.87 -27.73 5.18
C ASP A 352 -6.22 -28.43 5.31
N ASN A 353 -7.14 -28.19 4.37
CA ASN A 353 -8.41 -28.88 4.35
C ASN A 353 -8.25 -30.34 3.89
N ALA A 354 -7.41 -30.59 2.88
CA ALA A 354 -7.10 -31.94 2.41
C ALA A 354 -6.46 -32.80 3.52
N ILE A 355 -5.39 -32.30 4.16
CA ILE A 355 -4.69 -32.98 5.27
C ILE A 355 -5.65 -33.27 6.42
N ARG A 356 -6.53 -32.32 6.76
CA ARG A 356 -7.52 -32.54 7.83
C ARG A 356 -8.59 -33.56 7.44
N ALA A 357 -9.01 -33.59 6.19
CA ALA A 357 -10.00 -34.56 5.73
C ALA A 357 -9.44 -35.98 5.74
N THR A 358 -8.15 -36.16 5.40
CA THR A 358 -7.50 -37.48 5.45
C THR A 358 -7.37 -38.05 6.87
N SER A 359 -7.42 -37.23 7.92
CA SER A 359 -7.28 -37.74 9.30
C SER A 359 -8.47 -38.59 9.76
N TYR A 360 -9.57 -38.60 9.01
CA TYR A 360 -10.74 -39.46 9.25
C TYR A 360 -10.65 -40.82 8.58
N GLU A 361 -9.62 -41.06 7.74
CA GLU A 361 -9.36 -42.33 7.07
C GLU A 361 -8.31 -43.17 7.82
N LEU A 362 -8.34 -44.48 7.56
CA LEU A 362 -7.26 -45.40 7.94
C LEU A 362 -5.95 -44.96 7.29
N GLU A 363 -4.83 -45.08 8.00
CA GLU A 363 -3.51 -44.59 7.55
C GLU A 363 -3.15 -45.09 6.14
N GLU A 364 -3.42 -46.36 5.85
CA GLU A 364 -3.15 -46.99 4.55
C GLU A 364 -3.94 -46.41 3.37
N ASN A 365 -5.05 -45.70 3.62
CA ASN A 365 -5.90 -45.11 2.60
C ASN A 365 -5.73 -43.58 2.47
N ARG A 366 -4.81 -42.98 3.24
CA ARG A 366 -4.59 -41.52 3.22
C ARG A 366 -3.77 -41.11 2.01
N TYR A 367 -4.39 -40.36 1.11
CA TYR A 367 -3.67 -39.77 -0.02
C TYR A 367 -4.16 -38.35 -0.33
N ILE A 368 -3.24 -37.58 -0.90
CA ILE A 368 -3.51 -36.26 -1.48
C ILE A 368 -2.80 -36.21 -2.83
N LEU A 369 -3.54 -35.86 -3.87
CA LEU A 369 -3.00 -35.54 -5.19
C LEU A 369 -3.10 -34.03 -5.38
N PHE A 370 -1.95 -33.40 -5.69
CA PHE A 370 -1.85 -32.01 -6.06
C PHE A 370 -1.40 -31.94 -7.50
N GLU A 371 -2.22 -31.34 -8.37
CA GLU A 371 -1.80 -30.99 -9.72
C GLU A 371 -1.85 -29.49 -9.96
N TRP A 372 -0.83 -28.97 -10.62
CA TRP A 372 -0.86 -27.67 -11.25
C TRP A 372 -0.52 -27.82 -12.73
N GLY A 373 -1.42 -27.38 -13.59
CA GLY A 373 -1.20 -27.45 -15.04
C GLY A 373 -1.94 -26.39 -15.83
N GLN A 374 -1.82 -26.51 -17.14
CA GLN A 374 -2.54 -25.73 -18.12
C GLN A 374 -3.13 -26.67 -19.17
N THR A 375 -4.31 -26.31 -19.65
CA THR A 375 -4.93 -26.82 -20.88
C THR A 375 -4.87 -25.73 -21.96
N GLU A 376 -5.28 -26.02 -23.19
CA GLU A 376 -5.24 -25.03 -24.29
C GLU A 376 -5.92 -23.70 -23.90
N ASP A 377 -7.00 -23.73 -23.11
CA ASP A 377 -7.84 -22.56 -22.81
C ASP A 377 -7.72 -22.00 -21.37
N GLU A 378 -7.19 -22.78 -20.42
CA GLU A 378 -7.18 -22.38 -18.99
C GLU A 378 -6.01 -22.97 -18.19
N HIS A 379 -5.50 -22.17 -17.24
CA HIS A 379 -4.66 -22.65 -16.14
C HIS A 379 -5.52 -23.28 -15.05
N TYR A 380 -5.06 -24.37 -14.45
CA TYR A 380 -5.79 -25.03 -13.37
C TYR A 380 -4.92 -25.43 -12.19
N LEU A 381 -5.52 -25.36 -11.01
CA LEU A 381 -5.06 -25.96 -9.77
C LEU A 381 -6.05 -27.06 -9.39
N TYR A 382 -5.56 -28.27 -9.16
CA TYR A 382 -6.35 -29.41 -8.76
C TYR A 382 -5.81 -29.99 -7.46
N ILE A 383 -6.69 -30.20 -6.48
CA ILE A 383 -6.37 -30.91 -5.25
C ILE A 383 -7.43 -31.97 -5.05
N GLU A 384 -7.00 -33.21 -4.90
CA GLU A 384 -7.84 -34.36 -4.56
C GLU A 384 -7.31 -35.00 -3.28
N ASN A 385 -8.22 -35.47 -2.44
CA ASN A 385 -7.87 -36.15 -1.20
C ASN A 385 -8.88 -37.23 -0.84
N SER A 386 -8.40 -38.26 -0.14
CA SER A 386 -9.29 -39.19 0.57
C SER A 386 -9.87 -38.55 1.83
N GLY A 387 -11.08 -38.96 2.20
CA GLY A 387 -11.79 -38.46 3.37
C GLY A 387 -13.30 -38.65 3.27
N PRO A 388 -14.06 -38.32 4.32
CA PRO A 388 -15.50 -38.51 4.33
C PRO A 388 -16.19 -37.73 3.20
N THR A 389 -17.14 -38.39 2.53
CA THR A 389 -17.96 -37.76 1.48
C THR A 389 -18.74 -36.58 2.05
N ILE A 390 -18.60 -35.42 1.41
CA ILE A 390 -19.38 -34.23 1.71
C ILE A 390 -20.77 -34.40 1.08
N PRO A 391 -21.86 -34.34 1.85
CA PRO A 391 -23.22 -34.40 1.32
C PRO A 391 -23.46 -33.37 0.21
N GLU A 392 -24.17 -33.76 -0.85
CA GLU A 392 -24.37 -32.92 -2.03
C GLU A 392 -25.05 -31.58 -1.71
N ASN A 393 -25.98 -31.58 -0.76
CA ASN A 393 -26.64 -30.38 -0.26
C ASN A 393 -25.70 -29.41 0.48
N GLN A 394 -24.54 -29.87 0.96
CA GLN A 394 -23.55 -29.05 1.65
C GLN A 394 -22.48 -28.49 0.72
N LEU A 395 -22.28 -29.05 -0.48
CA LEU A 395 -21.22 -28.62 -1.41
C LEU A 395 -21.29 -27.14 -1.82
N GLN A 396 -22.47 -26.53 -1.82
CA GLN A 396 -22.62 -25.10 -2.06
C GLN A 396 -22.38 -24.26 -0.80
N GLU A 397 -22.67 -24.81 0.37
CA GLU A 397 -22.56 -24.13 1.66
C GLU A 397 -21.12 -24.05 2.16
N ILE A 398 -20.24 -24.99 1.79
CA ILE A 398 -18.84 -25.02 2.24
C ILE A 398 -18.03 -23.77 1.87
N PHE A 399 -18.50 -22.98 0.89
CA PHE A 399 -17.89 -21.72 0.48
C PHE A 399 -18.45 -20.48 1.19
N GLN A 400 -19.47 -20.64 2.04
CA GLN A 400 -20.04 -19.53 2.80
C GLN A 400 -19.12 -19.12 3.95
N VAL A 401 -19.07 -17.81 4.22
CA VAL A 401 -18.28 -17.25 5.30
C VAL A 401 -18.77 -17.80 6.64
N GLY A 402 -17.87 -18.43 7.40
CA GLY A 402 -18.17 -18.98 8.72
C GLY A 402 -18.66 -20.43 8.70
N TYR A 403 -18.79 -21.07 7.54
CA TYR A 403 -19.13 -22.49 7.46
C TYR A 403 -17.97 -23.36 7.98
N THR A 404 -18.20 -24.16 9.02
CA THR A 404 -17.18 -25.04 9.60
C THR A 404 -17.82 -26.32 10.14
N THR A 405 -17.14 -27.45 9.93
CA THR A 405 -17.51 -28.76 10.52
C THR A 405 -16.81 -29.00 11.86
N LYS A 406 -16.02 -28.04 12.35
CA LYS A 406 -15.30 -28.14 13.63
C LYS A 406 -16.25 -27.94 14.81
N LYS A 407 -16.18 -28.83 15.81
CA LYS A 407 -17.03 -28.81 17.02
C LYS A 407 -16.93 -27.53 17.86
N ASN A 408 -15.88 -26.72 17.67
CA ASN A 408 -15.59 -25.55 18.51
C ASN A 408 -16.07 -24.22 17.89
N GLY A 409 -16.68 -24.23 16.69
CA GLY A 409 -17.11 -23.02 15.98
C GLY A 409 -15.97 -22.12 15.46
N GLU A 410 -14.71 -22.39 15.82
CA GLU A 410 -13.54 -21.68 15.30
C GLU A 410 -13.16 -22.17 13.90
N GLY A 411 -13.12 -21.27 12.92
CA GLY A 411 -12.73 -21.55 11.53
C GLY A 411 -13.75 -21.09 10.49
N GLY A 412 -13.71 -21.67 9.29
CA GLY A 412 -14.73 -21.45 8.26
C GLY A 412 -14.54 -20.23 7.35
N LEU A 413 -13.37 -19.62 7.37
CA LEU A 413 -12.99 -18.56 6.42
C LEU A 413 -12.21 -19.11 5.20
N GLY A 414 -11.61 -20.29 5.32
CA GLY A 414 -10.62 -20.78 4.36
C GLY A 414 -11.16 -20.92 2.93
N LEU A 415 -12.22 -21.71 2.72
CA LEU A 415 -12.80 -21.90 1.39
C LEU A 415 -13.46 -20.62 0.85
N ALA A 416 -14.02 -19.78 1.72
CA ALA A 416 -14.52 -18.47 1.33
C ALA A 416 -13.39 -17.55 0.82
N ILE A 417 -12.21 -17.59 1.43
CA ILE A 417 -11.01 -16.90 0.95
C ILE A 417 -10.59 -17.46 -0.41
N VAL A 418 -10.54 -18.78 -0.56
CA VAL A 418 -10.19 -19.43 -1.84
C VAL A 418 -11.13 -18.96 -2.96
N LYS A 419 -12.45 -18.95 -2.72
CA LYS A 419 -13.46 -18.45 -3.67
C LYS A 419 -13.24 -16.99 -4.03
N ASN A 420 -13.12 -16.12 -3.03
CA ASN A 420 -12.90 -14.68 -3.26
C ASN A 420 -11.61 -14.38 -4.05
N VAL A 421 -10.54 -15.14 -3.80
CA VAL A 421 -9.28 -14.99 -4.53
C VAL A 421 -9.42 -15.50 -5.96
N ALA A 422 -10.02 -16.68 -6.18
CA ALA A 422 -10.26 -17.22 -7.51
C ALA A 422 -11.10 -16.26 -8.37
N GLU A 423 -12.22 -15.76 -7.83
CA GLU A 423 -13.10 -14.80 -8.53
C GLU A 423 -12.39 -13.49 -8.90
N ARG A 424 -11.45 -13.01 -8.07
CA ARG A 424 -10.64 -11.82 -8.38
C ARG A 424 -9.81 -11.99 -9.66
N TYR A 425 -9.40 -13.21 -9.96
CA TYR A 425 -8.67 -13.56 -11.17
C TYR A 425 -9.60 -14.06 -12.30
N ASN A 426 -10.91 -13.77 -12.20
CA ASN A 426 -11.95 -14.28 -13.10
C ASN A 426 -11.96 -15.81 -13.20
N GLY A 427 -11.50 -16.49 -12.16
CA GLY A 427 -11.44 -17.93 -12.09
C GLY A 427 -12.74 -18.56 -11.62
N LYS A 428 -12.86 -19.88 -11.82
CA LYS A 428 -13.99 -20.69 -11.36
C LYS A 428 -13.50 -21.78 -10.43
N ILE A 429 -14.33 -22.16 -9.47
CA ILE A 429 -14.07 -23.31 -8.59
C ILE A 429 -15.13 -24.36 -8.84
N LYS A 430 -14.70 -25.60 -9.06
CA LYS A 430 -15.53 -26.80 -9.05
C LYS A 430 -15.12 -27.68 -7.88
N VAL A 431 -16.10 -28.21 -7.18
CA VAL A 431 -15.91 -29.20 -6.12
C VAL A 431 -16.69 -30.46 -6.46
N SER A 432 -16.13 -31.62 -6.19
CA SER A 432 -16.80 -32.92 -6.22
C SER A 432 -16.46 -33.68 -4.96
N SER A 433 -17.41 -34.43 -4.41
CA SER A 433 -17.17 -35.34 -3.28
C SER A 433 -18.01 -36.58 -3.46
N VAL A 434 -17.38 -37.71 -3.80
CA VAL A 434 -18.04 -38.97 -4.15
C VAL A 434 -17.19 -40.12 -3.63
N ASP A 435 -17.82 -41.15 -3.05
CA ASP A 435 -17.17 -42.39 -2.62
C ASP A 435 -15.90 -42.22 -1.77
N GLY A 436 -15.91 -41.25 -0.83
CA GLY A 436 -14.78 -41.01 0.06
C GLY A 436 -13.62 -40.22 -0.58
N ILE A 437 -13.86 -39.60 -1.74
CA ILE A 437 -12.88 -38.80 -2.47
C ILE A 437 -13.45 -37.41 -2.66
N THR A 438 -12.71 -36.38 -2.26
CA THR A 438 -13.07 -34.98 -2.50
C THR A 438 -12.04 -34.33 -3.40
N SER A 439 -12.51 -33.61 -4.43
CA SER A 439 -11.65 -32.87 -5.33
C SER A 439 -12.09 -31.42 -5.51
N PHE A 440 -11.11 -30.52 -5.55
CA PHE A 440 -11.26 -29.11 -5.84
C PHE A 440 -10.47 -28.78 -7.11
N ARG A 441 -11.16 -28.27 -8.13
CA ARG A 441 -10.56 -27.76 -9.36
C ARG A 441 -10.81 -26.26 -9.46
N ILE A 442 -9.73 -25.48 -9.41
CA ILE A 442 -9.76 -24.05 -9.62
C ILE A 442 -9.20 -23.77 -11.01
N THR A 443 -9.95 -23.06 -11.83
CA THR A 443 -9.50 -22.65 -13.16
C THR A 443 -9.34 -21.14 -13.22
N PHE A 444 -8.32 -20.67 -13.93
CA PHE A 444 -8.02 -19.26 -14.12
C PHE A 444 -8.03 -18.96 -15.62
N ALA A 445 -8.67 -17.87 -16.02
CA ALA A 445 -8.75 -17.48 -17.42
C ALA A 445 -7.38 -17.01 -17.93
N ASN A 446 -6.96 -17.52 -19.10
CA ASN A 446 -5.78 -17.01 -19.81
C ASN A 446 -6.03 -15.53 -20.19
N ARG A 447 -5.13 -14.63 -19.80
CA ARG A 447 -5.20 -13.20 -20.15
C ARG A 447 -4.31 -12.86 -21.34
#